data_AF-A0A4Q5WJ58-F1
#
_entry.id   AF-A0A4Q5WJ58-F1
#
_cell.length_a   1.000
_cell.length_b   1.000
_cell.length_c   1.000
_cell.angle_alpha   90.00
_cell.angle_beta   90.00
_cell.angle_gamma   90.00
#
_symmetry.space_group_name_H-M   'P 1'
#
loop_
_entity.id
_entity.type
_entity.pdbx_description
1 polymer ?
#
loop_
_entity_poly.entity_id
_entity_poly.type
_entity_poly.pdbx_seq_one_letter_code
_entity_poly.pdbx_strand_id
1 'polypeptide(L)'
;MPSNNFVVSISGKAFSKESQVAILNLSGNAQVVFGLNEKNLWIFPKCKKSKEEIVAALNAAPGLFDISVLPMDNPLSEEQVAMIRQMVTGFELDISQVSDEELSAYLNSLSEGKPTHFLDVGPDARKVPGAMLLVCKPIEEHPDYSPKWLEEIYNRHTRTLDRKYTVDDIDIIREVYIETVEEDESPDDNDYRGVADNEETSTA
;
A
#
# COMPACT_ATOMS: atom_id res chain seq x y z
N MET A 1 16.30 -24.05 -4.65
CA MET A 1 15.03 -24.07 -5.40
C MET A 1 14.93 -22.72 -6.11
N PRO A 2 14.46 -22.67 -7.38
CA PRO A 2 14.14 -21.40 -8.00
C PRO A 2 13.10 -20.68 -7.14
N SER A 3 13.33 -19.41 -6.86
CA SER A 3 12.47 -18.58 -6.04
C SER A 3 11.42 -17.95 -6.94
N ASN A 4 10.14 -18.20 -6.67
CA ASN A 4 9.04 -17.73 -7.52
C ASN A 4 8.52 -16.39 -7.01
N ASN A 5 8.19 -15.48 -7.91
CA ASN A 5 7.50 -14.24 -7.57
C ASN A 5 6.00 -14.42 -7.87
N PHE A 6 5.13 -13.88 -7.02
CA PHE A 6 3.69 -13.90 -7.26
C PHE A 6 3.07 -12.54 -6.98
N VAL A 7 2.09 -12.15 -7.81
CA VAL A 7 1.07 -11.17 -7.43
C VAL A 7 -0.11 -11.93 -6.85
N VAL A 8 -0.62 -11.46 -5.72
CA VAL A 8 -1.76 -12.05 -5.03
C VAL A 8 -2.80 -11.00 -4.73
N SER A 9 -4.00 -11.15 -5.31
CA SER A 9 -5.18 -10.38 -4.90
C SER A 9 -5.99 -11.21 -3.91
N ILE A 10 -6.39 -10.59 -2.80
CA ILE A 10 -7.12 -11.25 -1.71
C ILE A 10 -8.24 -10.31 -1.27
N SER A 11 -9.47 -10.81 -1.18
CA SER A 11 -10.55 -10.12 -0.49
C SER A 11 -10.74 -10.68 0.92
N GLY A 12 -11.19 -9.87 1.87
CA GLY A 12 -11.39 -10.31 3.24
C GLY A 12 -12.26 -9.34 4.06
N LYS A 13 -13.23 -9.90 4.77
CA LYS A 13 -14.17 -9.17 5.64
C LYS A 13 -13.39 -8.68 6.86
N ALA A 14 -12.91 -7.44 6.79
CA ALA A 14 -11.88 -6.87 7.66
C ALA A 14 -10.59 -7.71 7.69
N PHE A 15 -9.52 -7.20 7.06
CA PHE A 15 -8.18 -7.80 7.15
C PHE A 15 -7.66 -7.74 8.59
N SER A 16 -8.01 -8.74 9.38
CA SER A 16 -7.57 -8.86 10.76
C SER A 16 -6.06 -9.04 10.83
N LYS A 17 -5.47 -8.77 12.00
CA LYS A 17 -4.03 -8.97 12.20
C LYS A 17 -3.66 -10.44 11.98
N GLU A 18 -4.53 -11.36 12.37
CA GLU A 18 -4.34 -12.81 12.17
C GLU A 18 -4.29 -13.18 10.69
N SER A 19 -5.15 -12.61 9.85
CA SER A 19 -5.11 -12.83 8.40
C SER A 19 -3.82 -12.28 7.79
N GLN A 20 -3.34 -11.11 8.24
CA GLN A 20 -2.07 -10.53 7.79
C GLN A 20 -0.87 -11.39 8.22
N VAL A 21 -0.86 -11.88 9.47
CA VAL A 21 0.15 -12.83 9.97
C VAL A 21 0.15 -14.12 9.15
N ALA A 22 -1.04 -14.64 8.80
CA ALA A 22 -1.14 -15.81 7.95
C ALA A 22 -0.46 -15.56 6.60
N ILE A 23 -0.79 -14.46 5.91
CA ILE A 23 -0.21 -14.06 4.62
C ILE A 23 1.31 -13.91 4.71
N LEU A 24 1.81 -13.15 5.69
CA LEU A 24 3.26 -12.93 5.87
C LEU A 24 4.01 -14.23 6.13
N ASN A 25 3.45 -15.15 6.91
CA ASN A 25 4.04 -16.46 7.17
C ASN A 25 4.00 -17.42 5.95
N LEU A 26 3.25 -17.12 4.90
CA LEU A 26 3.28 -17.91 3.66
C LEU A 26 4.49 -17.58 2.79
N SER A 27 4.79 -16.29 2.60
CA SER A 27 5.90 -15.84 1.76
C SER A 27 7.19 -15.63 2.54
N GLY A 28 7.10 -15.24 3.81
CA GLY A 28 8.22 -14.77 4.65
C GLY A 28 8.59 -13.30 4.40
N ASN A 29 8.18 -12.73 3.27
CA ASN A 29 8.55 -11.40 2.80
C ASN A 29 7.45 -10.79 1.91
N ALA A 30 6.19 -11.18 2.11
CA ALA A 30 5.07 -10.63 1.35
C ALA A 30 4.93 -9.14 1.63
N GLN A 31 4.61 -8.37 0.60
CA GLN A 31 4.47 -6.91 0.66
C GLN A 31 3.07 -6.52 0.21
N VAL A 32 2.42 -5.63 0.95
CA VAL A 32 1.18 -5.00 0.51
C VAL A 32 1.54 -3.98 -0.56
N VAL A 33 0.88 -4.06 -1.71
CA VAL A 33 1.02 -3.10 -2.80
C VAL A 33 0.02 -1.96 -2.61
N PHE A 34 -1.25 -2.27 -2.36
CA PHE A 34 -2.26 -1.35 -1.84
C PHE A 34 -3.49 -2.14 -1.36
N GLY A 35 -4.41 -1.45 -0.68
CA GLY A 35 -5.66 -2.02 -0.19
C GLY A 35 -6.83 -1.06 -0.29
N LEU A 36 -7.99 -1.54 -0.76
CA LEU A 36 -9.23 -0.76 -0.85
C LEU A 36 -10.45 -1.68 -0.72
N ASN A 37 -11.50 -1.22 -0.03
CA ASN A 37 -12.81 -1.89 0.04
C ASN A 37 -12.72 -3.41 0.29
N GLU A 38 -12.09 -3.80 1.40
CA GLU A 38 -11.91 -5.21 1.79
C GLU A 38 -11.03 -6.05 0.84
N LYS A 39 -10.36 -5.43 -0.14
CA LYS A 39 -9.42 -6.09 -1.05
C LYS A 39 -8.01 -5.58 -0.81
N ASN A 40 -7.04 -6.48 -0.92
CA ASN A 40 -5.62 -6.14 -0.90
C ASN A 40 -4.91 -6.79 -2.08
N LEU A 41 -4.02 -6.03 -2.71
CA LEU A 41 -3.04 -6.54 -3.64
C LEU A 41 -1.71 -6.73 -2.91
N TRP A 42 -1.10 -7.89 -3.07
CA TRP A 42 0.17 -8.26 -2.46
C TRP A 42 1.16 -8.73 -3.52
N ILE A 43 2.45 -8.55 -3.22
CA ILE A 43 3.54 -9.21 -3.94
C ILE A 43 4.24 -10.16 -2.98
N PHE A 44 4.48 -11.38 -3.44
CA PHE A 44 5.19 -12.44 -2.73
C PHE A 44 6.51 -12.67 -3.45
N PRO A 45 7.56 -11.86 -3.17
CA PRO A 45 8.83 -11.96 -3.86
C PRO A 45 9.60 -13.18 -3.37
N LYS A 46 10.36 -13.84 -4.24
CA LYS A 46 11.26 -14.95 -3.90
C LYS A 46 10.61 -16.05 -3.02
N CYS A 47 9.33 -16.29 -3.22
CA CYS A 47 8.56 -17.24 -2.43
C CYS A 47 9.07 -18.67 -2.67
N LYS A 48 9.21 -19.43 -1.59
CA LYS A 48 9.66 -20.83 -1.63
C LYS A 48 8.53 -21.82 -1.91
N LYS A 49 7.28 -21.36 -1.84
CA LYS A 49 6.08 -22.17 -2.05
C LYS A 49 5.66 -22.16 -3.52
N SER A 50 5.02 -23.24 -3.96
CA SER A 50 4.34 -23.29 -5.24
C SER A 50 3.06 -22.45 -5.22
N LYS A 51 2.51 -22.16 -6.41
CA LYS A 51 1.22 -21.50 -6.56
C LYS A 51 0.12 -22.26 -5.81
N GLU A 52 0.09 -23.58 -5.96
CA GLU A 52 -0.91 -24.47 -5.36
C GLU A 52 -0.83 -24.44 -3.84
N GLU A 53 0.38 -24.43 -3.28
CA GLU A 53 0.60 -24.31 -1.83
C GLU A 53 0.12 -22.97 -1.28
N ILE A 54 0.37 -21.88 -2.02
CA ILE A 54 -0.11 -20.53 -1.65
C ILE A 54 -1.64 -20.50 -1.69
N VAL A 55 -2.26 -20.95 -2.79
CA VAL A 55 -3.71 -20.99 -2.96
C VAL A 55 -4.37 -21.83 -1.89
N ALA A 56 -3.86 -23.03 -1.62
CA ALA A 56 -4.41 -23.92 -0.59
C ALA A 56 -4.35 -23.27 0.79
N ALA A 57 -3.23 -22.63 1.14
CA ALA A 57 -3.07 -22.03 2.44
C ALA A 57 -3.91 -20.75 2.63
N LEU A 58 -4.05 -19.93 1.59
CA LEU A 58 -4.91 -18.74 1.64
C LEU A 58 -6.39 -19.12 1.74
N ASN A 59 -6.84 -20.15 1.02
CA ASN A 59 -8.22 -20.65 1.12
C ASN A 59 -8.54 -21.27 2.49
N ALA A 60 -7.54 -21.78 3.19
CA ALA A 60 -7.69 -22.31 4.55
C ALA A 60 -7.70 -21.21 5.62
N ALA A 61 -7.27 -19.99 5.29
CA ALA A 61 -7.20 -18.89 6.24
C ALA A 61 -8.61 -18.30 6.49
N PRO A 62 -9.06 -18.19 7.75
CA PRO A 62 -10.37 -17.67 8.06
C PRO A 62 -10.50 -16.20 7.65
N GLY A 63 -11.66 -15.85 7.09
CA GLY A 63 -11.99 -14.48 6.70
C GLY A 63 -11.47 -14.03 5.33
N LEU A 64 -10.64 -14.84 4.66
CA LEU A 64 -10.17 -14.57 3.30
C LEU A 64 -11.09 -15.22 2.26
N PHE A 65 -11.34 -14.53 1.14
CA PHE A 65 -12.11 -15.00 -0.01
C PHE A 65 -11.64 -14.29 -1.30
N ASP A 66 -12.17 -14.70 -2.45
CA ASP A 66 -11.84 -14.16 -3.78
C ASP A 66 -10.32 -14.04 -4.02
N ILE A 67 -9.60 -15.14 -3.78
CA ILE A 67 -8.15 -15.22 -3.89
C ILE A 67 -7.74 -15.44 -5.35
N SER A 68 -6.86 -14.58 -5.86
CA SER A 68 -6.20 -14.75 -7.15
C SER A 68 -4.70 -14.73 -6.99
N VAL A 69 -4.02 -15.78 -7.45
CA VAL A 69 -2.56 -15.91 -7.40
C VAL A 69 -2.01 -16.02 -8.82
N LEU A 70 -1.15 -15.08 -9.19
CA LEU A 70 -0.50 -15.03 -10.51
C LEU A 70 1.02 -15.16 -10.34
N PRO A 71 1.66 -16.17 -10.96
CA PRO A 71 3.12 -16.22 -11.03
C PRO A 71 3.63 -15.06 -11.90
N MET A 72 4.74 -14.46 -11.49
CA MET A 72 5.40 -13.38 -12.20
C MET A 72 6.72 -13.88 -12.79
N ASP A 73 6.85 -13.76 -14.10
CA ASP A 73 8.14 -13.90 -14.76
C ASP A 73 9.00 -12.64 -14.55
N ASN A 74 10.30 -12.77 -14.74
CA ASN A 74 11.20 -11.62 -14.80
C ASN A 74 11.98 -11.64 -16.14
N PRO A 75 11.67 -10.74 -17.10
CA PRO A 75 10.61 -9.72 -17.03
C PRO A 75 9.19 -10.32 -17.16
N LEU A 76 8.17 -9.56 -16.73
CA LEU A 76 6.76 -9.90 -16.93
C LEU A 76 6.41 -10.00 -18.43
N SER A 77 5.56 -10.97 -18.79
CA SER A 77 4.97 -11.06 -20.13
C SER A 77 3.78 -10.11 -20.30
N GLU A 78 3.46 -9.74 -21.54
CA GLU A 78 2.27 -8.92 -21.84
C GLU A 78 0.97 -9.51 -21.28
N GLU A 79 0.84 -10.84 -21.33
CA GLU A 79 -0.31 -11.57 -20.75
C GLU A 79 -0.37 -11.39 -19.23
N GLN A 80 0.76 -11.51 -18.52
CA GLN A 80 0.80 -11.28 -17.08
C GLN A 80 0.44 -9.83 -16.72
N VAL A 81 0.94 -8.87 -17.48
CA VAL A 81 0.61 -7.45 -17.26
C VAL A 81 -0.89 -7.20 -17.45
N ALA A 82 -1.49 -7.75 -18.50
CA ALA A 82 -2.93 -7.64 -18.73
C ALA A 82 -3.76 -8.29 -17.61
N MET A 83 -3.33 -9.45 -17.09
CA MET A 83 -3.99 -10.12 -15.96
C MET A 83 -3.88 -9.29 -14.68
N ILE A 84 -2.71 -8.71 -14.39
CA ILE A 84 -2.52 -7.86 -13.21
C ILE A 84 -3.37 -6.60 -13.34
N ARG A 85 -3.39 -5.97 -14.52
CA ARG A 85 -4.28 -4.84 -14.80
C ARG A 85 -5.73 -5.18 -14.52
N GLN A 86 -6.20 -6.36 -14.92
CA GLN A 86 -7.55 -6.82 -14.60
C GLN A 86 -7.77 -6.98 -13.09
N MET A 87 -6.79 -7.50 -12.35
CA MET A 87 -6.86 -7.57 -10.88
C MET A 87 -6.99 -6.18 -10.27
N VAL A 88 -6.20 -5.20 -10.73
CA VAL A 88 -6.24 -3.81 -10.24
C VAL A 88 -7.57 -3.13 -10.58
N THR A 89 -8.10 -3.31 -11.80
CA THR A 89 -9.44 -2.78 -12.16
C THR A 89 -10.54 -3.31 -11.23
N GLY A 90 -10.37 -4.51 -10.68
CA GLY A 90 -11.28 -5.09 -9.69
C GLY A 90 -11.39 -4.33 -8.36
N PHE A 91 -10.54 -3.31 -8.14
CA PHE A 91 -10.60 -2.40 -7.00
C PHE A 91 -11.42 -1.13 -7.27
N GLU A 92 -12.05 -1.01 -8.44
CA GLU A 92 -12.88 0.16 -8.81
C GLU A 92 -12.12 1.50 -8.85
N LEU A 93 -10.79 1.43 -9.02
CA LEU A 93 -9.91 2.58 -9.23
C LEU A 93 -9.89 3.01 -10.70
N ASP A 94 -9.78 4.31 -10.97
CA ASP A 94 -9.39 4.76 -12.32
C ASP A 94 -7.90 4.46 -12.50
N ILE A 95 -7.57 3.60 -13.47
CA ILE A 95 -6.19 3.21 -13.79
C ILE A 95 -5.76 3.67 -15.18
N SER A 96 -6.54 4.55 -15.81
CA SER A 96 -6.32 5.00 -17.20
C SER A 96 -5.02 5.77 -17.39
N GLN A 97 -4.43 6.29 -16.31
CA GLN A 97 -3.17 7.02 -16.30
C GLN A 97 -1.95 6.11 -16.13
N VAL A 98 -2.14 4.85 -15.72
CA VAL A 98 -1.05 3.90 -15.50
C VAL A 98 -0.81 3.15 -16.79
N SER A 99 0.37 3.32 -17.40
CA SER A 99 0.77 2.53 -18.57
C SER A 99 1.17 1.10 -18.16
N ASP A 100 1.12 0.16 -19.11
CA ASP A 100 1.59 -1.21 -18.89
C ASP A 100 3.09 -1.26 -18.60
N GLU A 101 3.85 -0.34 -19.18
CA GLU A 101 5.29 -0.17 -18.97
C GLU A 101 5.60 0.27 -17.54
N GLU A 102 4.93 1.31 -17.04
CA GLU A 102 5.09 1.78 -15.64
C GLU A 102 4.67 0.71 -14.64
N LEU A 103 3.53 0.03 -14.88
CA LEU A 103 3.05 -1.05 -14.03
C LEU A 103 4.06 -2.20 -13.98
N SER A 104 4.59 -2.60 -15.14
CA SER A 104 5.62 -3.65 -15.23
C SER A 104 6.89 -3.26 -14.49
N ALA A 105 7.36 -2.02 -14.69
CA ALA A 105 8.56 -1.52 -14.03
C ALA A 105 8.40 -1.51 -12.50
N TYR A 106 7.26 -1.04 -12.00
CA TYR A 106 6.94 -1.08 -10.58
C TYR A 106 6.98 -2.49 -10.00
N LEU A 107 6.25 -3.43 -10.62
CA LEU A 107 6.14 -4.81 -10.13
C LEU A 107 7.48 -5.57 -10.17
N ASN A 108 8.28 -5.36 -11.22
CA ASN A 108 9.63 -5.91 -11.32
C ASN A 108 10.53 -5.33 -10.21
N SER A 109 10.45 -4.02 -9.99
CA SER A 109 11.26 -3.31 -8.98
C SER A 109 10.99 -3.84 -7.56
N LEU A 110 9.72 -4.11 -7.22
CA LEU A 110 9.35 -4.73 -5.95
C LEU A 110 9.81 -6.17 -5.83
N SER A 111 9.74 -6.95 -6.92
CA SER A 111 10.21 -8.33 -6.96
C SER A 111 11.72 -8.44 -6.75
N GLU A 112 12.48 -7.45 -7.22
CA GLU A 112 13.93 -7.34 -7.04
C GLU A 112 14.31 -6.75 -5.67
N GLY A 113 13.33 -6.18 -4.96
CA GLY A 113 13.52 -5.47 -3.71
C GLY A 113 14.21 -4.12 -3.90
N LYS A 114 14.19 -3.55 -5.10
CA LYS A 114 14.78 -2.25 -5.43
C LYS A 114 13.71 -1.38 -6.07
N PRO A 115 12.91 -0.65 -5.28
CA PRO A 115 11.85 0.19 -5.81
C PRO A 115 12.42 1.26 -6.76
N THR A 116 11.93 1.29 -7.99
CA THR A 116 12.27 2.32 -9.00
C THR A 116 11.07 3.16 -9.39
N HIS A 117 9.88 2.69 -9.02
CA HIS A 117 8.61 3.37 -9.24
C HIS A 117 7.83 3.33 -7.93
N PHE A 118 6.90 4.26 -7.78
CA PHE A 118 5.89 4.21 -6.74
C PHE A 118 4.52 4.00 -7.38
N LEU A 119 3.62 3.41 -6.59
CA LEU A 119 2.21 3.28 -6.92
C LEU A 119 1.42 3.91 -5.78
N ASP A 120 0.57 4.90 -6.12
CA ASP A 120 -0.20 5.65 -5.13
C ASP A 120 -1.65 5.86 -5.58
N VAL A 121 -2.54 6.07 -4.62
CA VAL A 121 -3.97 6.29 -4.82
C VAL A 121 -4.31 7.71 -4.41
N GLY A 122 -4.63 8.55 -5.39
CA GLY A 122 -4.99 9.95 -5.18
C GLY A 122 -6.42 10.28 -5.60
N PRO A 123 -6.96 11.44 -5.19
CA PRO A 123 -8.22 11.93 -5.73
C PRO A 123 -8.09 12.22 -7.24
N ASP A 124 -9.01 11.72 -8.06
CA ASP A 124 -9.05 12.07 -9.48
C ASP A 124 -9.56 13.51 -9.64
N ALA A 125 -8.66 14.47 -9.83
CA ALA A 125 -9.02 15.86 -10.08
C ALA A 125 -9.85 16.06 -11.38
N ARG A 126 -9.91 15.06 -12.28
CA ARG A 126 -10.54 15.14 -13.61
C ARG A 126 -11.90 14.45 -13.70
N LYS A 127 -12.34 13.69 -12.70
CA LYS A 127 -13.67 13.04 -12.68
C LYS A 127 -14.27 13.03 -11.28
N VAL A 128 -15.61 13.15 -11.25
CA VAL A 128 -16.57 12.89 -10.17
C VAL A 128 -16.02 12.93 -8.73
N PRO A 129 -16.51 13.82 -7.84
CA PRO A 129 -16.17 13.80 -6.41
C PRO A 129 -16.23 12.38 -5.83
N GLY A 130 -15.09 11.88 -5.33
CA GLY A 130 -14.96 10.54 -4.75
C GLY A 130 -14.30 9.48 -5.63
N ALA A 131 -14.02 9.77 -6.91
CA ALA A 131 -13.22 8.87 -7.74
C ALA A 131 -11.75 8.88 -7.29
N MET A 132 -11.20 7.69 -7.02
CA MET A 132 -9.78 7.49 -6.72
C MET A 132 -9.02 7.08 -7.98
N LEU A 133 -7.93 7.78 -8.27
CA LEU A 133 -7.02 7.54 -9.38
C LEU A 133 -5.79 6.80 -8.86
N LEU A 134 -5.43 5.70 -9.53
CA LEU A 134 -4.14 5.06 -9.34
C LEU A 134 -3.09 5.77 -10.19
N VAL A 135 -1.97 6.12 -9.57
CA VAL A 135 -0.82 6.75 -10.22
C VAL A 135 0.38 5.84 -10.06
N CYS A 136 1.09 5.57 -11.16
CA CYS A 136 2.33 4.82 -11.18
C CYS A 136 3.39 5.66 -11.86
N LYS A 137 4.45 6.04 -11.15
CA LYS A 137 5.49 6.95 -11.66
C LYS A 137 6.87 6.57 -11.14
N PRO A 138 7.96 7.03 -11.80
CA PRO A 138 9.31 6.93 -11.26
C PRO A 138 9.37 7.42 -9.83
N ILE A 139 10.17 6.75 -9.00
CA ILE A 139 10.23 7.01 -7.56
C ILE A 139 10.70 8.43 -7.23
N GLU A 140 11.50 9.03 -8.12
CA GLU A 140 11.99 10.40 -8.04
C GLU A 140 10.90 11.46 -8.19
N GLU A 141 9.72 11.10 -8.73
CA GLU A 141 8.57 11.99 -8.87
C GLU A 141 7.66 12.00 -7.63
N HIS A 142 7.95 11.16 -6.63
CA HIS A 142 7.17 11.13 -5.39
C HIS A 142 7.34 12.45 -4.62
N PRO A 143 6.28 13.06 -4.07
CA PRO A 143 6.37 14.33 -3.32
C PRO A 143 7.37 14.28 -2.15
N ASP A 144 7.43 13.14 -1.46
CA ASP A 144 8.33 12.91 -0.33
C ASP A 144 9.71 12.36 -0.73
N TYR A 145 10.01 12.28 -2.04
CA TYR A 145 11.25 11.67 -2.50
C TYR A 145 12.47 12.35 -1.89
N SER A 146 13.25 11.56 -1.17
CA SER A 146 14.60 11.86 -0.75
C SER A 146 15.40 10.55 -0.66
N PRO A 147 16.74 10.59 -0.73
CA PRO A 147 17.55 9.39 -0.54
C PRO A 147 17.26 8.65 0.77
N LYS A 148 16.97 9.40 1.84
CA LYS A 148 16.61 8.85 3.15
C LYS A 148 15.23 8.16 3.10
N TRP A 149 14.24 8.81 2.51
CA TRP A 149 12.91 8.22 2.31
C TRP A 149 12.99 6.93 1.48
N LEU A 150 13.78 6.93 0.40
CA LEU A 150 14.01 5.73 -0.42
C LEU A 150 14.66 4.58 0.38
N GLU A 151 15.62 4.90 1.24
CA GLU A 151 16.27 3.92 2.14
C GLU A 151 15.28 3.35 3.16
N GLU A 152 14.40 4.19 3.73
CA GLU A 152 13.34 3.75 4.65
C GLU A 152 12.33 2.82 3.96
N ILE A 153 11.91 3.17 2.74
CA ILE A 153 11.06 2.32 1.88
C ILE A 153 11.79 0.99 1.59
N TYR A 154 13.06 1.03 1.17
CA TYR A 154 13.86 -0.18 0.93
C TYR A 154 13.93 -1.09 2.17
N ASN A 155 14.25 -0.52 3.33
CA ASN A 155 14.35 -1.26 4.59
C ASN A 155 12.99 -1.86 5.00
N ARG A 156 11.89 -1.14 4.73
CA ARG A 156 10.52 -1.62 4.97
C ARG A 156 10.18 -2.81 4.07
N HIS A 157 10.50 -2.72 2.78
CA HIS A 157 10.21 -3.78 1.80
C HIS A 157 11.12 -5.01 1.92
N THR A 158 12.33 -4.86 2.45
CA THR A 158 13.30 -5.97 2.56
C THR A 158 13.31 -6.66 3.93
N ARG A 159 12.53 -6.19 4.91
CA ARG A 159 12.50 -6.74 6.27
C ARG A 159 11.92 -8.16 6.29
N THR A 160 12.80 -9.15 6.23
CA THR A 160 12.50 -10.57 6.42
C THR A 160 12.87 -10.97 7.83
N LEU A 161 11.96 -11.57 8.58
CA LEU A 161 12.30 -12.16 9.88
C LEU A 161 12.77 -13.60 9.71
N ASP A 162 13.81 -13.99 10.45
CA ASP A 162 14.29 -15.39 10.50
C ASP A 162 13.37 -16.31 11.32
N ARG A 163 12.24 -15.78 11.81
CA ARG A 163 11.20 -16.48 12.55
C ARG A 163 9.83 -16.22 11.95
N LYS A 164 8.82 -16.99 12.39
CA LYS A 164 7.42 -16.72 12.05
C LYS A 164 6.98 -15.35 12.58
N TYR A 165 6.16 -14.68 11.79
CA TYR A 165 5.42 -13.48 12.17
C TYR A 165 4.35 -13.84 13.21
N THR A 166 4.11 -12.88 14.09
CA THR A 166 3.12 -12.86 15.17
C THR A 166 2.29 -11.58 15.05
N VAL A 167 1.20 -11.48 15.81
CA VAL A 167 0.33 -10.29 15.81
C VAL A 167 1.10 -9.02 16.18
N ASP A 168 2.03 -9.11 17.13
CA ASP A 168 2.86 -7.99 17.58
C ASP A 168 3.76 -7.45 16.45
N ASP A 169 4.16 -8.29 15.50
CA ASP A 169 4.96 -7.85 14.36
C ASP A 169 4.16 -6.97 13.39
N ILE A 170 2.84 -7.12 13.35
CA ILE A 170 1.95 -6.29 12.53
C ILE A 170 1.89 -4.85 13.07
N ASP A 171 1.88 -4.70 14.39
CA ASP A 171 1.79 -3.39 15.03
C ASP A 171 3.08 -2.58 14.82
N ILE A 172 4.24 -3.22 14.93
CA ILE A 172 5.54 -2.60 14.60
C ILE A 172 5.58 -2.16 13.13
N ILE A 173 5.01 -2.96 12.23
CA ILE A 173 4.93 -2.59 10.81
C ILE A 173 4.04 -1.36 10.64
N ARG A 174 2.88 -1.29 11.33
CA ARG A 174 1.94 -0.16 11.26
C ARG A 174 2.44 1.13 11.92
N GLU A 175 3.13 1.06 13.05
CA GLU A 175 3.67 2.24 13.74
C GLU A 175 4.69 2.99 12.85
N VAL A 176 5.46 2.27 12.03
CA VAL A 176 6.35 2.86 11.01
C VAL A 176 5.57 3.58 9.88
N TYR A 177 4.27 3.31 9.70
CA TYR A 177 3.41 4.09 8.78
C TYR A 177 2.80 5.34 9.43
N ILE A 178 2.72 5.41 10.77
CA ILE A 178 2.05 6.52 11.48
C ILE A 178 3.08 7.56 11.98
N GLU A 179 4.31 7.17 12.31
CA GLU A 179 5.34 8.11 12.79
C GLU A 179 5.91 9.09 11.72
N THR A 180 5.46 9.00 10.46
CA THR A 180 5.82 9.96 9.38
C THR A 180 4.68 10.89 8.95
N VAL A 181 3.69 11.11 9.82
CA VAL A 181 2.84 12.30 9.72
C VAL A 181 3.25 13.21 10.86
N GLU A 182 4.24 14.09 10.62
CA GLU A 182 4.40 15.26 11.50
C GLU A 182 3.07 16.03 11.43
N GLU A 183 2.37 16.07 12.56
CA GLU A 183 1.22 16.94 12.77
C GLU A 183 1.69 18.37 12.48
N ASP A 184 1.21 18.94 11.37
CA ASP A 184 1.32 20.37 11.11
C ASP A 184 0.54 21.07 12.22
N GLU A 185 1.26 21.55 13.23
CA GLU A 185 0.71 22.37 14.31
C GLU A 185 0.04 23.60 13.68
N SER A 186 -1.29 23.54 13.55
CA SER A 186 -2.08 24.73 13.25
C SER A 186 -1.82 25.77 14.33
N PRO A 187 -1.44 27.02 14.00
CA PRO A 187 -1.28 28.04 15.02
C PRO A 187 -2.67 28.48 15.48
N ASP A 188 -3.06 27.97 16.65
CA ASP A 188 -4.25 28.42 17.37
C ASP A 188 -3.79 29.39 18.45
N ASP A 189 -3.87 30.69 18.17
CA ASP A 189 -3.75 31.74 19.19
C ASP A 189 -4.87 32.78 19.00
N ASN A 190 -6.01 32.43 19.60
CA ASN A 190 -6.84 33.28 20.47
C ASN A 190 -6.64 34.80 20.37
N ASP A 191 -7.53 35.46 19.63
CA ASP A 191 -7.85 36.87 19.89
C ASP A 191 -9.32 37.01 20.32
N TYR A 192 -9.60 36.52 21.53
CA TYR A 192 -10.81 36.85 22.28
C TYR A 192 -10.43 37.35 23.67
N ARG A 193 -10.26 38.66 23.81
CA ARG A 193 -10.33 39.35 25.11
C ARG A 193 -11.57 40.23 25.15
N GLY A 194 -12.43 39.89 26.09
CA GLY A 194 -13.74 40.49 26.29
C GLY A 194 -13.74 41.92 26.80
N VAL A 195 -14.89 42.52 26.54
CA VAL A 195 -15.61 43.63 27.17
C VAL A 195 -15.08 44.10 28.54
N ALA A 196 -14.94 45.43 28.68
CA ALA A 196 -15.32 46.14 29.90
C ALA A 196 -15.80 47.56 29.56
N ASP A 197 -16.97 47.90 30.08
CA ASP A 197 -17.67 49.17 29.98
C ASP A 197 -16.89 50.36 30.55
N ASN A 198 -17.27 51.57 30.11
CA ASN A 198 -17.42 52.72 31.00
C ASN A 198 -18.41 53.74 30.40
N GLU A 199 -19.50 53.96 31.15
CA GLU A 199 -20.27 55.19 31.22
C GLU A 199 -19.30 56.40 31.42
N GLU A 200 -19.55 57.66 31.06
CA GLU A 200 -20.75 58.47 31.27
C GLU A 200 -20.52 59.87 30.64
N THR A 201 -21.61 60.57 30.31
CA THR A 201 -21.76 62.05 30.20
C THR A 201 -21.07 62.86 29.07
N SER A 202 -21.86 63.53 28.22
CA SER A 202 -22.33 64.91 28.50
C SER A 202 -22.84 65.61 27.22
N THR A 203 -24.02 66.18 27.35
CA THR A 203 -24.75 67.09 26.44
C THR A 203 -23.94 68.30 25.94
N ALA A 204 -24.12 68.66 24.67
CA ALA A 204 -24.87 69.86 24.22
C ALA A 204 -24.97 69.88 22.69
#